data_AF-A0A930H804-F1
#
_entry.id   AF-A0A930H804-F1
#
_cell.length_a   1.000
_cell.length_b   1.000
_cell.length_c   1.000
_cell.angle_alpha   90.00
_cell.angle_beta   90.00
_cell.angle_gamma   90.00
#
_symmetry.space_group_name_H-M   'P 1'
#
loop_
_entity.id
_entity.type
_entity.pdbx_description
1 polymer ?
#
loop_
_entity_poly.entity_id
_entity_poly.type
_entity_poly.pdbx_seq_one_letter_code
_entity_poly.pdbx_strand_id
1 'polypeptide(L)'
;MALEGKAKKLDSDKKYTESIEMAKDNILATLNVADQVNKVNVTDEEAKKYYDANPAAFTRADDVVKLQLIGITSGDQAKADAALKEATANPNNFAEVVKKYSEIPNAGTGETNDLPLTELAKTHAPVAEAVKAAQKGQVINSVIKVNNEWYIVKVLDKAPKGLVAYDKVKDMIKNQLKIQKRQEANQKYVQEIADKYNIK
;
A
#
# COMPACT_ATOMS: atom_id res chain seq x y z
N MET A 1 -0.55 -33.31 -26.59
CA MET A 1 -0.51 -32.15 -27.50
C MET A 1 0.87 -31.91 -28.11
N ALA A 2 1.93 -31.54 -27.37
CA ALA A 2 3.26 -31.30 -27.97
C ALA A 2 3.90 -32.53 -28.68
N LEU A 3 3.76 -33.73 -28.10
CA LEU A 3 4.20 -34.99 -28.72
C LEU A 3 3.46 -35.29 -30.04
N GLU A 4 2.18 -34.92 -30.12
CA GLU A 4 1.38 -35.06 -31.33
C GLU A 4 1.82 -34.04 -32.41
N GLY A 5 2.21 -32.83 -32.01
CA GLY A 5 2.81 -31.84 -32.90
C GLY A 5 4.15 -32.31 -33.50
N LYS A 6 4.99 -32.99 -32.71
CA LYS A 6 6.21 -33.64 -33.20
C LYS A 6 5.92 -34.82 -34.13
N ALA A 7 4.92 -35.63 -33.83
CA ALA A 7 4.47 -36.69 -34.73
C ALA A 7 3.98 -36.14 -36.08
N LYS A 8 3.38 -34.94 -36.07
CA LYS A 8 3.00 -34.16 -37.26
C LYS A 8 4.17 -33.37 -37.90
N LYS A 9 5.41 -33.52 -37.40
CA LYS A 9 6.62 -32.81 -37.84
C LYS A 9 6.52 -31.28 -37.82
N LEU A 10 5.66 -30.73 -36.96
CA LEU A 10 5.49 -29.27 -36.84
C LEU A 10 6.74 -28.57 -36.28
N ASP A 11 7.65 -29.32 -35.66
CA ASP A 11 8.95 -28.85 -35.15
C ASP A 11 10.02 -28.63 -36.24
N SER A 12 9.75 -29.06 -37.47
CA SER A 12 10.56 -28.72 -38.66
C SER A 12 9.88 -27.67 -39.54
N ASP A 13 8.68 -27.21 -39.16
CA ASP A 13 7.95 -26.19 -39.90
C ASP A 13 8.72 -24.87 -39.87
N LYS A 14 8.68 -24.13 -40.98
CA LYS A 14 9.35 -22.85 -41.10
C LYS A 14 8.90 -21.88 -40.01
N LYS A 15 7.60 -21.82 -39.72
CA LYS A 15 7.03 -20.96 -38.67
C LYS A 15 7.53 -21.35 -37.28
N TYR A 16 7.65 -22.66 -37.00
CA TYR A 16 8.19 -23.12 -35.72
C TYR A 16 9.65 -22.74 -35.57
N THR A 17 10.47 -23.05 -36.58
CA THR A 17 11.91 -22.75 -36.57
C THR A 17 12.20 -21.25 -36.49
N GLU A 18 11.50 -20.41 -37.27
CA GLU A 18 11.58 -18.94 -37.16
C GLU A 18 11.15 -18.43 -35.79
N SER A 19 10.10 -19.01 -35.19
CA SER A 19 9.65 -18.63 -33.84
C SER A 19 10.66 -19.01 -32.76
N ILE A 20 11.36 -20.14 -32.90
CA ILE A 20 12.41 -20.56 -31.98
C ILE A 20 13.63 -19.66 -32.08
N GLU A 21 14.08 -19.29 -33.28
CA GLU A 21 15.19 -18.35 -33.46
C GLU A 21 14.84 -16.96 -32.89
N MET A 22 13.65 -16.44 -33.20
CA MET A 22 13.16 -15.18 -32.63
C MET A 22 13.07 -15.25 -31.10
N ALA A 23 12.67 -16.39 -30.52
CA ALA A 23 12.66 -16.58 -29.08
C ALA A 23 14.07 -16.57 -28.48
N LYS A 24 15.06 -17.21 -29.12
CA LYS A 24 16.47 -17.18 -28.67
C LYS A 24 17.01 -15.76 -28.66
N ASP A 25 16.78 -14.99 -29.72
CA ASP A 25 17.23 -13.60 -29.82
C ASP A 25 16.57 -12.71 -28.75
N ASN A 26 15.27 -12.87 -28.52
CA ASN A 26 14.58 -12.14 -27.46
C ASN A 26 15.09 -12.52 -26.05
N ILE A 27 15.39 -13.79 -25.82
CA ILE A 27 15.99 -14.25 -24.56
C ILE A 27 17.37 -13.61 -24.38
N LEU A 28 18.22 -13.62 -25.41
CA LEU A 28 19.54 -12.98 -25.37
C LEU A 28 19.45 -11.48 -25.10
N ALA A 29 18.53 -10.78 -25.78
CA ALA A 29 18.28 -9.36 -25.53
C ALA A 29 17.84 -9.10 -24.08
N THR A 30 16.92 -9.93 -23.57
CA THR A 30 16.42 -9.83 -22.18
C THR A 30 17.53 -10.06 -21.16
N LEU A 31 18.38 -11.08 -21.36
CA LEU A 31 19.50 -11.39 -20.47
C LEU A 31 20.54 -10.27 -20.47
N ASN A 32 20.82 -9.70 -21.64
CA ASN A 32 21.78 -8.61 -21.78
C ASN A 32 21.31 -7.33 -21.08
N VAL A 33 20.02 -6.96 -21.25
CA VAL A 33 19.41 -5.85 -20.50
C VAL A 33 19.44 -6.12 -18.99
N ALA A 34 19.09 -7.34 -18.58
CA ALA A 34 19.10 -7.74 -17.16
C ALA A 34 20.50 -7.61 -16.53
N ASP A 35 21.56 -8.05 -17.22
CA ASP A 35 22.95 -7.90 -16.76
C ASP A 35 23.32 -6.43 -16.53
N GLN A 36 22.92 -5.54 -17.43
CA GLN A 36 23.21 -4.11 -17.31
C GLN A 36 22.43 -3.44 -16.16
N VAL A 37 21.11 -3.65 -16.07
CA VAL A 37 20.28 -3.00 -15.05
C VAL A 37 20.48 -3.57 -13.65
N ASN A 38 21.03 -4.78 -13.51
CA ASN A 38 21.36 -5.37 -12.22
C ASN A 38 22.61 -4.79 -11.56
N LYS A 39 23.48 -4.11 -12.33
CA LYS A 39 24.64 -3.39 -11.79
C LYS A 39 24.26 -2.07 -11.11
N VAL A 40 23.01 -1.62 -11.30
CA VAL A 40 22.50 -0.39 -10.69
C VAL A 40 22.30 -0.57 -9.19
N ASN A 41 23.07 0.18 -8.41
CA ASN A 41 22.91 0.29 -6.96
C ASN A 41 22.50 1.70 -6.55
N VAL A 42 21.80 1.81 -5.42
CA VAL A 42 21.44 3.09 -4.79
C VAL A 42 22.08 3.14 -3.41
N THR A 43 22.91 4.15 -3.17
CA THR A 43 23.54 4.33 -1.87
C THR A 43 22.59 4.98 -0.87
N ASP A 44 22.90 4.87 0.42
CA ASP A 44 22.21 5.60 1.48
C ASP A 44 22.29 7.12 1.29
N GLU A 45 23.44 7.62 0.84
CA GLU A 45 23.67 9.04 0.58
C GLU A 45 22.76 9.57 -0.54
N GLU A 46 22.58 8.81 -1.62
CA GLU A 46 21.68 9.18 -2.71
C GLU A 46 20.22 9.21 -2.26
N ALA A 47 19.80 8.21 -1.49
CA ALA A 47 18.46 8.19 -0.92
C ALA A 47 18.23 9.37 0.03
N LYS A 48 19.24 9.71 0.84
CA LYS A 48 19.15 10.86 1.74
C LYS A 48 19.10 12.19 0.98
N LYS A 49 19.93 12.37 -0.03
CA LYS A 49 19.91 13.56 -0.90
C LYS A 49 18.55 13.73 -1.58
N TYR A 50 17.95 12.64 -2.07
CA TYR A 50 16.61 12.67 -2.66
C TYR A 50 15.55 13.09 -1.63
N TYR A 51 15.61 12.56 -0.41
CA TYR A 51 14.73 12.95 0.68
C TYR A 51 14.82 14.45 0.99
N ASP A 52 16.05 14.94 1.19
CA ASP A 52 16.33 16.33 1.57
C ASP A 52 15.94 17.31 0.43
N ALA A 53 16.05 16.89 -0.84
CA ALA A 53 15.70 17.71 -2.00
C ALA A 53 14.20 17.74 -2.33
N ASN A 54 13.40 16.80 -1.80
CA ASN A 54 11.97 16.66 -2.14
C ASN A 54 11.06 16.69 -0.89
N PRO A 55 11.16 17.70 -0.02
CA PRO A 55 10.41 17.73 1.24
C PRO A 55 8.89 17.68 1.05
N ALA A 56 8.38 18.27 -0.04
CA ALA A 56 6.96 18.22 -0.37
C ALA A 56 6.45 16.80 -0.63
N ALA A 57 7.28 15.92 -1.22
CA ALA A 57 6.92 14.53 -1.48
C ALA A 57 6.82 13.69 -0.19
N PHE A 58 7.44 14.15 0.90
CA PHE A 58 7.49 13.46 2.19
C PHE A 58 6.75 14.21 3.30
N THR A 59 6.03 15.28 2.95
CA THR A 59 5.23 16.04 3.90
C THR A 59 3.77 15.63 3.77
N ARG A 60 3.21 15.10 4.86
CA ARG A 60 1.78 14.80 4.94
C ARG A 60 1.02 16.07 5.31
N ALA A 61 0.02 16.43 4.53
CA ALA A 61 -0.78 17.64 4.76
C ALA A 61 -1.66 17.55 6.03
N ASP A 62 -2.08 16.33 6.39
CA ASP A 62 -3.04 16.09 7.46
C ASP A 62 -2.68 14.86 8.31
N ASP A 63 -3.22 14.76 9.52
CA ASP A 63 -3.09 13.52 10.29
C ASP A 63 -3.91 12.44 9.61
N VAL A 64 -3.37 11.24 9.45
CA VAL A 64 -4.09 10.10 8.85
C VAL A 64 -4.29 9.03 9.90
N VAL A 65 -5.50 8.50 9.98
CA VAL A 65 -5.88 7.44 10.91
C VAL A 65 -6.48 6.25 10.16
N LYS A 66 -6.20 5.06 10.66
CA LYS A 66 -6.93 3.84 10.32
C LYS A 66 -7.66 3.38 11.58
N LEU A 67 -8.97 3.17 11.50
CA LEU A 67 -9.82 2.88 12.65
C LEU A 67 -10.49 1.51 12.52
N GLN A 68 -10.96 0.99 13.64
CA GLN A 68 -11.94 -0.09 13.72
C GLN A 68 -13.16 0.42 14.47
N LEU A 69 -14.36 0.26 13.90
CA LEU A 69 -15.58 0.89 14.37
C LEU A 69 -16.67 -0.15 14.67
N ILE A 70 -17.38 0.05 15.77
CA ILE A 70 -18.66 -0.59 16.06
C ILE A 70 -19.70 0.54 16.06
N GLY A 71 -20.65 0.50 15.13
CA GLY A 71 -21.75 1.47 15.09
C GLY A 71 -23.02 0.87 15.69
N ILE A 72 -23.71 1.62 16.53
CA ILE A 72 -24.95 1.22 17.19
C ILE A 72 -25.93 2.39 17.08
N THR A 73 -27.20 2.09 16.82
CA THR A 73 -28.29 3.06 16.76
C THR A 73 -28.49 3.68 18.15
N SER A 74 -28.65 5.00 18.19
CA SER A 74 -28.94 5.70 19.45
C SER A 74 -30.21 5.15 20.10
N GLY A 75 -30.15 4.90 21.41
CA GLY A 75 -31.29 4.40 22.20
C GLY A 75 -31.02 3.07 22.90
N ASP A 76 -30.02 2.30 22.46
CA ASP A 76 -29.62 1.04 23.10
C ASP A 76 -28.35 1.21 23.95
N GLN A 77 -28.50 1.88 25.09
CA GLN A 77 -27.40 2.19 26.01
C GLN A 77 -26.75 0.91 26.55
N ALA A 78 -27.56 -0.09 26.89
CA ALA A 78 -27.07 -1.37 27.39
C ALA A 78 -26.18 -2.09 26.37
N LYS A 79 -26.56 -2.11 25.09
CA LYS A 79 -25.75 -2.70 24.01
C LYS A 79 -24.45 -1.94 23.79
N ALA A 80 -24.49 -0.60 23.81
CA ALA A 80 -23.30 0.23 23.65
C ALA A 80 -22.29 0.06 24.80
N ASP A 81 -22.77 0.03 26.04
CA ASP A 81 -21.92 -0.21 27.22
C ASP A 81 -21.33 -1.63 27.22
N ALA A 82 -22.11 -2.64 26.82
CA ALA A 82 -21.63 -4.00 26.68
C ALA A 82 -20.54 -4.13 25.59
N ALA A 83 -20.76 -3.51 24.42
CA ALA A 83 -19.81 -3.48 23.33
C ALA A 83 -18.50 -2.77 23.74
N LEU A 84 -18.59 -1.62 24.41
CA LEU A 84 -17.42 -0.90 24.90
C LEU A 84 -16.61 -1.72 25.91
N LYS A 85 -17.30 -2.37 26.87
CA LYS A 85 -16.67 -3.21 27.88
C LYS A 85 -15.93 -4.39 27.24
N GLU A 86 -16.55 -5.07 26.29
CA GLU A 86 -15.95 -6.22 25.60
C GLU A 86 -14.77 -5.80 24.70
N ALA A 87 -14.93 -4.69 23.96
CA ALA A 87 -13.88 -4.13 23.13
C ALA A 87 -12.65 -3.68 23.94
N THR A 88 -12.88 -3.07 25.11
CA THR A 88 -11.79 -2.60 26.00
C THR A 88 -11.10 -3.77 26.70
N ALA A 89 -11.84 -4.82 27.07
CA ALA A 89 -11.27 -6.02 27.67
C ALA A 89 -10.47 -6.86 26.67
N ASN A 90 -10.90 -6.91 25.41
CA ASN A 90 -10.30 -7.75 24.37
C ASN A 90 -9.96 -6.93 23.10
N PRO A 91 -9.05 -5.94 23.17
CA PRO A 91 -8.77 -5.05 22.04
C PRO A 91 -8.22 -5.80 20.82
N ASN A 92 -7.55 -6.94 21.01
CA ASN A 92 -7.04 -7.77 19.92
C ASN A 92 -8.15 -8.55 19.18
N ASN A 93 -9.31 -8.75 19.81
CA ASN A 93 -10.44 -9.48 19.23
C ASN A 93 -11.59 -8.56 18.82
N PHE A 94 -11.30 -7.28 18.56
CA PHE A 94 -12.30 -6.26 18.26
C PHE A 94 -13.19 -6.64 17.06
N ALA A 95 -12.68 -7.39 16.08
CA ALA A 95 -13.47 -7.85 14.93
C ALA A 95 -14.63 -8.78 15.33
N GLU A 96 -14.48 -9.58 16.38
CA GLU A 96 -15.57 -10.42 16.90
C GLU A 96 -16.62 -9.56 17.64
N VAL A 97 -16.16 -8.52 18.33
CA VAL A 97 -17.04 -7.54 18.98
C VAL A 97 -17.85 -6.77 17.92
N VAL A 98 -17.23 -6.42 16.78
CA VAL A 98 -17.92 -5.84 15.63
C VAL A 98 -19.02 -6.76 15.12
N LYS A 99 -18.73 -8.04 14.88
CA LYS A 99 -19.74 -9.01 14.41
C LYS A 99 -20.90 -9.18 15.38
N LYS A 100 -20.63 -9.08 16.68
CA LYS A 100 -21.62 -9.30 17.74
C LYS A 100 -22.51 -8.08 17.99
N TYR A 101 -21.96 -6.87 17.90
CA TYR A 101 -22.64 -5.65 18.36
C TYR A 101 -22.92 -4.62 17.27
N SER A 102 -22.16 -4.61 16.17
CA SER A 102 -22.29 -3.57 15.15
C SER A 102 -23.58 -3.72 14.35
N GLU A 103 -24.24 -2.59 14.13
CA GLU A 103 -25.43 -2.44 13.30
C GLU A 103 -25.10 -1.80 11.95
N ILE A 104 -23.82 -1.48 11.71
CA ILE A 104 -23.35 -1.02 10.41
C ILE A 104 -23.53 -2.15 9.38
N PRO A 105 -24.30 -1.93 8.29
CA PRO A 105 -24.47 -2.94 7.25
C PRO A 105 -23.13 -3.36 6.66
N ASN A 106 -22.90 -4.67 6.52
CA ASN A 106 -21.66 -5.22 5.98
C ASN A 106 -20.39 -4.72 6.70
N ALA A 107 -20.45 -4.51 8.03
CA ALA A 107 -19.34 -4.02 8.83
C ALA A 107 -18.04 -4.83 8.68
N GLY A 108 -18.09 -6.12 8.32
CA GLY A 108 -16.90 -6.95 8.18
C GLY A 108 -16.10 -6.99 9.49
N THR A 109 -14.81 -6.61 9.44
CA THR A 109 -13.97 -6.43 10.62
C THR A 109 -14.15 -5.07 11.29
N GLY A 110 -14.94 -4.15 10.72
CA GLY A 110 -15.14 -2.78 11.18
C GLY A 110 -14.00 -1.85 10.81
N GLU A 111 -13.01 -2.32 10.04
CA GLU A 111 -11.84 -1.55 9.65
C GLU A 111 -12.17 -0.50 8.59
N THR A 112 -11.64 0.71 8.78
CA THR A 112 -11.65 1.75 7.76
C THR A 112 -10.42 1.63 6.86
N ASN A 113 -10.46 2.27 5.69
CA ASN A 113 -9.24 2.64 4.98
C ASN A 113 -8.49 3.75 5.75
N ASP A 114 -7.30 4.12 5.28
CA ASP A 114 -6.61 5.33 5.73
C ASP A 114 -7.47 6.56 5.45
N LEU A 115 -7.77 7.32 6.50
CA LEU A 115 -8.63 8.50 6.45
C LEU A 115 -7.88 9.72 6.98
N PRO A 116 -7.82 10.83 6.21
CA PRO A 116 -7.41 12.11 6.75
C PRO A 116 -8.35 12.53 7.89
N LEU A 117 -7.78 13.03 8.98
CA LEU A 117 -8.50 13.43 10.16
C LEU A 117 -9.46 14.61 9.87
N THR A 118 -9.08 15.48 8.94
CA THR A 118 -9.94 16.56 8.42
C THR A 118 -11.14 16.04 7.65
N GLU A 119 -10.99 14.99 6.84
CA GLU A 119 -12.12 14.35 6.14
C GLU A 119 -13.03 13.62 7.13
N LEU A 120 -12.44 12.92 8.11
CA LEU A 120 -13.20 12.29 9.20
C LEU A 120 -14.00 13.34 9.99
N ALA A 121 -13.41 14.50 10.26
CA ALA A 121 -14.06 15.56 11.03
C ALA A 121 -15.31 16.14 10.33
N LYS A 122 -15.41 16.10 9.00
CA LYS A 122 -16.58 16.61 8.27
C LYS A 122 -17.85 15.82 8.56
N THR A 123 -17.73 14.53 8.81
CA THR A 123 -18.87 13.60 8.98
C THR A 123 -18.96 13.03 10.39
N HIS A 124 -17.83 12.91 11.09
CA HIS A 124 -17.70 12.30 12.41
C HIS A 124 -16.79 13.14 13.33
N ALA A 125 -17.05 14.45 13.43
CA ALA A 125 -16.27 15.38 14.27
C ALA A 125 -15.96 14.85 15.70
N PRO A 126 -16.92 14.25 16.43
CA PRO A 126 -16.65 13.70 17.77
C PRO A 126 -15.64 12.54 17.76
N VAL A 127 -15.67 11.70 16.71
CA VAL A 127 -14.70 10.61 16.54
C VAL A 127 -13.32 11.19 16.22
N ALA A 128 -13.26 12.14 15.28
CA ALA A 128 -12.01 12.82 14.93
C ALA A 128 -11.36 13.49 16.15
N GLU A 129 -12.14 14.11 17.03
CA GLU A 129 -11.63 14.72 18.27
C GLU A 129 -11.06 13.66 19.23
N ALA A 130 -11.79 12.55 19.46
CA ALA A 130 -11.37 11.50 20.39
C ALA A 130 -10.07 10.80 19.96
N VAL A 131 -9.87 10.59 18.66
CA VAL A 131 -8.67 9.88 18.16
C VAL A 131 -7.41 10.76 18.13
N LYS A 132 -7.51 12.08 18.33
CA LYS A 132 -6.34 12.98 18.40
C LYS A 132 -5.39 12.65 19.55
N ALA A 133 -5.91 12.29 20.72
CA ALA A 133 -5.09 11.92 21.88
C ALA A 133 -4.75 10.42 21.92
N ALA A 134 -5.42 9.61 21.10
CA ALA A 134 -5.27 8.16 21.12
C ALA A 134 -3.99 7.68 20.43
N GLN A 135 -3.44 6.58 20.96
CA GLN A 135 -2.29 5.87 20.43
C GLN A 135 -2.69 4.71 19.52
N LYS A 136 -1.74 4.24 18.72
CA LYS A 136 -1.90 3.02 17.92
C LYS A 136 -2.27 1.84 18.82
N GLY A 137 -3.31 1.09 18.43
CA GLY A 137 -3.84 -0.06 19.13
C GLY A 137 -4.85 0.26 20.23
N GLN A 138 -5.01 1.54 20.60
CA GLN A 138 -5.87 1.96 21.70
C GLN A 138 -7.35 1.92 21.33
N VAL A 139 -8.17 1.37 22.23
CA VAL A 139 -9.64 1.53 22.20
C VAL A 139 -10.00 2.79 22.99
N ILE A 140 -10.83 3.66 22.40
CA ILE A 140 -11.35 4.84 23.10
C ILE A 140 -12.32 4.35 24.17
N ASN A 141 -12.00 4.60 25.45
CA ASN A 141 -12.77 4.13 26.60
C ASN A 141 -14.04 4.96 26.86
N SER A 142 -14.79 5.28 25.81
CA SER A 142 -16.05 6.01 25.87
C SER A 142 -16.86 5.76 24.59
N VAL A 143 -18.18 5.67 24.72
CA VAL A 143 -19.10 5.65 23.57
C VAL A 143 -19.17 7.04 22.95
N ILE A 144 -18.85 7.16 21.67
CA ILE A 144 -18.81 8.42 20.94
C ILE A 144 -20.12 8.61 20.18
N LYS A 145 -20.82 9.71 20.43
CA LYS A 145 -22.11 10.00 19.78
C LYS A 145 -21.87 10.83 18.51
N VAL A 146 -22.41 10.41 17.37
CA VAL A 146 -22.43 11.17 16.13
C VAL A 146 -23.84 11.10 15.55
N ASN A 147 -24.52 12.24 15.49
CA ASN A 147 -25.92 12.31 15.08
C ASN A 147 -26.80 11.33 15.88
N ASN A 148 -27.50 10.42 15.20
CA ASN A 148 -28.36 9.41 15.82
C ASN A 148 -27.69 8.03 15.94
N GLU A 149 -26.35 7.99 15.87
CA GLU A 149 -25.53 6.78 15.96
C GLU A 149 -24.44 6.94 17.02
N TRP A 150 -24.05 5.82 17.62
CA TRP A 150 -23.04 5.71 18.65
C TRP A 150 -21.92 4.79 18.18
N TYR A 151 -20.69 5.19 18.45
CA TYR A 151 -19.50 4.52 17.98
C TYR A 151 -18.59 4.11 19.13
N ILE A 152 -18.15 2.86 19.10
CA ILE A 152 -16.97 2.40 19.83
C ILE A 152 -15.83 2.33 18.84
N VAL A 153 -14.70 2.93 19.19
CA VAL A 153 -13.60 3.19 18.24
C VAL A 153 -12.31 2.62 18.77
N LYS A 154 -11.60 1.89 17.90
CA LYS A 154 -10.20 1.51 18.09
C LYS A 154 -9.34 2.16 17.04
N VAL A 155 -8.20 2.72 17.45
CA VAL A 155 -7.20 3.26 16.53
C VAL A 155 -6.28 2.11 16.11
N LEU A 156 -6.33 1.71 14.84
CA LEU A 156 -5.46 0.66 14.28
C LEU A 156 -4.11 1.20 13.86
N ASP A 157 -4.11 2.39 13.26
CA ASP A 157 -2.89 3.08 12.91
C ASP A 157 -3.09 4.59 12.92
N LYS A 158 -1.99 5.31 13.08
CA LYS A 158 -1.97 6.77 13.08
C LYS A 158 -0.65 7.28 12.54
N ALA A 159 -0.74 8.14 11.53
CA ALA A 159 0.39 8.78 10.90
C ALA A 159 0.22 10.30 11.01
N PRO A 160 1.10 10.99 11.77
CA PRO A 160 0.93 12.41 12.00
C PRO A 160 1.15 13.24 10.72
N LYS A 161 0.57 14.44 10.70
CA LYS A 161 0.89 15.44 9.69
C LYS A 161 2.33 15.92 9.79
N GLY A 162 2.83 16.53 8.72
CA GLY A 162 4.17 17.07 8.63
C GLY A 162 5.15 16.11 7.96
N LEU A 163 6.44 16.40 8.15
CA LEU A 163 7.52 15.70 7.47
C LEU A 163 7.68 14.27 8.01
N VAL A 164 7.49 13.28 7.15
CA VAL A 164 7.68 11.87 7.49
C VAL A 164 9.18 11.63 7.65
N ALA A 165 9.60 11.08 8.80
CA ALA A 165 11.02 10.83 9.08
C ALA A 165 11.68 9.94 8.02
N TYR A 166 12.92 10.28 7.65
CA TYR A 166 13.69 9.56 6.62
C TYR A 166 13.71 8.04 6.86
N ASP A 167 13.92 7.57 8.09
CA ASP A 167 13.94 6.13 8.41
C ASP A 167 12.65 5.39 8.04
N LYS A 168 11.50 6.08 8.01
CA LYS A 168 10.21 5.47 7.62
C LYS A 168 10.05 5.35 6.11
N VAL A 169 10.77 6.14 5.34
CA VAL A 169 10.65 6.23 3.87
C VAL A 169 11.90 5.79 3.14
N LYS A 170 13.00 5.53 3.85
CA LYS A 170 14.31 5.18 3.29
C LYS A 170 14.26 4.03 2.29
N ASP A 171 13.65 2.90 2.65
CA ASP A 171 13.57 1.73 1.77
C ASP A 171 12.68 1.99 0.55
N MET A 172 11.59 2.72 0.74
CA MET A 172 10.72 3.17 -0.35
C MET A 172 11.48 4.07 -1.33
N ILE A 173 12.26 5.04 -0.82
CA ILE A 173 13.08 5.94 -1.62
C ILE A 173 14.17 5.15 -2.37
N LYS A 174 14.88 4.25 -1.69
CA LYS A 174 15.90 3.39 -2.33
C LYS A 174 15.30 2.58 -3.47
N ASN A 175 14.13 1.98 -3.25
CA ASN A 175 13.44 1.22 -4.29
C ASN A 175 13.01 2.11 -5.46
N GLN A 176 12.43 3.28 -5.18
CA GLN A 176 12.04 4.26 -6.20
C GLN A 176 13.25 4.71 -7.04
N LEU A 177 14.34 5.11 -6.40
CA LEU A 177 15.57 5.51 -7.07
C LEU A 177 16.18 4.35 -7.88
N LYS A 178 16.09 3.12 -7.37
CA LYS A 178 16.58 1.93 -8.09
C LYS A 178 15.77 1.70 -9.35
N ILE A 179 14.45 1.80 -9.29
CA ILE A 179 13.57 1.70 -10.44
C ILE A 179 13.88 2.81 -11.45
N GLN A 180 14.04 4.05 -10.99
CA GLN A 180 14.35 5.20 -11.83
C GLN A 180 15.69 5.01 -12.56
N LYS A 181 16.77 4.73 -11.82
CA LYS A 181 18.09 4.50 -12.40
C LYS A 181 18.14 3.31 -13.36
N ARG A 182 17.38 2.25 -13.09
CA ARG A 182 17.27 1.09 -14.00
C ARG A 182 16.59 1.48 -15.31
N GLN A 183 15.54 2.29 -15.25
CA GLN A 183 14.89 2.82 -16.45
C GLN A 183 15.84 3.72 -17.24
N GLU A 184 16.56 4.62 -16.57
CA GLU A 184 17.55 5.49 -17.22
C GLU A 184 18.72 4.71 -17.83
N ALA A 185 19.25 3.71 -17.12
CA ALA A 185 20.31 2.84 -17.62
C ALA A 185 19.85 2.03 -18.85
N ASN A 186 18.62 1.51 -18.82
CA ASN A 186 18.05 0.79 -19.95
C ASN A 186 17.85 1.71 -21.17
N GLN A 187 17.32 2.91 -20.97
CA GLN A 187 17.14 3.89 -22.05
C GLN A 187 18.49 4.26 -22.69
N LYS A 188 19.50 4.57 -21.87
CA LYS A 188 20.86 4.85 -22.35
C LYS A 188 21.44 3.66 -23.12
N TYR A 189 21.29 2.46 -22.58
CA TYR A 189 21.81 1.25 -23.20
C TYR A 189 21.16 0.97 -24.57
N VAL A 190 19.83 1.11 -24.67
CA VAL A 190 19.12 0.98 -25.95
C VAL A 190 19.61 2.02 -26.95
N GLN A 191 19.84 3.25 -26.52
CA GLN A 191 20.35 4.31 -27.37
C GLN A 191 21.80 4.02 -27.84
N GLU A 192 22.69 3.59 -26.94
CA GLU A 192 24.06 3.19 -27.30
C GLU A 192 24.08 2.02 -28.28
N ILE A 193 23.18 1.04 -28.14
CA ILE A 193 23.03 -0.06 -29.10
C ILE A 193 22.51 0.47 -30.44
N ALA A 194 21.50 1.33 -30.44
CA ALA A 194 20.98 1.92 -31.68
C ALA A 194 22.07 2.70 -32.43
N ASP A 195 22.85 3.52 -31.74
CA ASP A 195 23.96 4.27 -32.31
C ASP A 195 25.09 3.34 -32.81
N LYS A 196 25.49 2.34 -32.00
CA LYS A 196 26.58 1.41 -32.34
C LYS A 196 26.27 0.56 -33.57
N TYR A 197 25.02 0.14 -33.72
CA TYR A 197 24.58 -0.70 -34.83
C TYR A 197 23.88 0.10 -35.94
N ASN A 198 23.88 1.44 -35.83
CA ASN A 198 23.26 2.37 -36.77
C ASN A 198 21.80 2.02 -37.10
N ILE A 199 21.06 1.57 -36.08
CA ILE A 199 19.66 1.21 -36.14
C ILE A 199 18.87 2.52 -36.08
N LYS A 200 18.28 2.91 -37.22
CA LYS A 200 17.43 4.10 -37.36
C LYS A 200 15.98 3.81 -37.04
#